data_AF-A0A928VSU5-F1
#
_entry.id   AF-A0A928VSU5-F1
#
_cell.length_a   1.000
_cell.length_b   1.000
_cell.length_c   1.000
_cell.angle_alpha   90.00
_cell.angle_beta   90.00
_cell.angle_gamma   90.00
#
_symmetry.space_group_name_H-M   'P 1'
#
loop_
_entity.id
_entity.type
_entity.pdbx_description
1 polymer ?
#
loop_
_entity_poly.entity_id
_entity_poly.type
_entity_poly.pdbx_seq_one_letter_code
_entity_poly.pdbx_strand_id
1 'polypeptide(L)'
;MKKLTSSLSFGLVVLSLSGLVACGQSSQSPLPPSIDVPAAESPATSAKPTATPQPSQAAKPTAPPPVQPQPATGLTSGNYCYELKSKTLSAQAKVMVNRQNQVSGNFNGTVHNEAAGYFTSYQQTFQGPLTGNQAKLEVKTKIEYDNQTAQETWTITPKTLKTRNDTLQTMDCVKFGQIATKSAPSPTVPSRSKPTNKRISFAKGATSAVVKNSVVRAERNTYLLNAGKGQTMNIRITSLEDNAVFQVMSPDGTVIATETKSLQETLPAKGDYQISVGGTRGNATYEMTISVK
;
A
#
# COMPACT_ATOMS: atom_id res chain seq x y z
N MET A 1 -17.00 15.37 -48.73
CA MET A 1 -17.92 14.24 -49.00
C MET A 1 -17.15 12.92 -48.95
N LYS A 2 -17.42 12.08 -47.94
CA LYS A 2 -17.37 10.60 -48.00
C LYS A 2 -17.84 10.09 -46.64
N LYS A 3 -19.04 9.49 -46.64
CA LYS A 3 -19.64 8.80 -45.48
C LYS A 3 -18.92 7.46 -45.30
N LEU A 4 -18.52 7.14 -44.08
CA LEU A 4 -18.28 5.76 -43.67
C LEU A 4 -19.21 5.44 -42.50
N THR A 5 -20.25 4.67 -42.81
CA THR A 5 -21.12 3.95 -41.90
C THR A 5 -20.40 2.66 -41.46
N SER A 6 -20.29 2.42 -40.15
CA SER A 6 -19.93 1.10 -39.63
C SER A 6 -20.98 0.65 -38.62
N SER A 7 -21.44 -0.58 -38.83
CA SER A 7 -22.63 -1.20 -38.28
C SER A 7 -22.42 -1.67 -36.84
N LEU A 8 -23.43 -1.45 -36.00
CA LEU A 8 -23.60 -2.14 -34.72
C LEU A 8 -23.94 -3.62 -34.96
N SER A 9 -23.31 -4.51 -34.20
CA SER A 9 -23.78 -5.88 -33.99
C SER A 9 -23.99 -6.09 -32.48
N PHE A 10 -25.26 -6.18 -32.10
CA PHE A 10 -25.71 -6.55 -30.75
C PHE A 10 -25.69 -8.09 -30.64
N GLY A 11 -24.85 -8.63 -29.76
CA GLY A 11 -24.89 -10.03 -29.34
C GLY A 11 -25.90 -10.22 -28.21
N LEU A 12 -27.00 -10.92 -28.52
CA LEU A 12 -28.08 -11.32 -27.63
C LEU A 12 -27.60 -12.45 -26.70
N VAL A 13 -27.60 -12.25 -25.37
CA VAL A 13 -27.44 -13.36 -24.40
C VAL A 13 -28.81 -13.71 -23.85
N VAL A 14 -29.21 -14.95 -24.11
CA VAL A 14 -30.49 -15.56 -23.73
C VAL A 14 -30.45 -15.94 -22.25
N LEU A 15 -31.37 -15.37 -21.46
CA LEU A 15 -31.75 -15.83 -20.13
C LEU A 15 -32.59 -17.11 -20.26
N SER A 16 -32.16 -18.22 -19.65
CA SER A 16 -33.01 -19.38 -19.40
C SER A 16 -33.46 -19.40 -17.93
N LEU A 17 -34.77 -19.29 -17.76
CA LEU A 17 -35.50 -19.33 -16.49
C LEU A 17 -36.26 -20.67 -16.46
N SER A 18 -36.07 -21.49 -15.43
CA SER A 18 -36.93 -22.64 -15.11
C SER A 18 -37.35 -22.54 -13.64
N GLY A 19 -38.67 -22.44 -13.42
CA GLY A 19 -39.33 -22.35 -12.10
C GLY A 19 -39.46 -23.69 -11.37
N LEU A 20 -39.51 -23.64 -10.02
CA LEU A 20 -40.68 -23.84 -9.14
C LEU A 20 -41.11 -25.33 -9.01
N VAL A 21 -41.23 -25.95 -7.83
CA VAL A 21 -42.18 -25.67 -6.72
C VAL A 21 -41.73 -26.28 -5.37
N ALA A 22 -42.25 -25.65 -4.32
CA ALA A 22 -42.19 -25.78 -2.86
C ALA A 22 -42.26 -27.16 -2.14
N CYS A 23 -41.73 -27.21 -0.90
CA CYS A 23 -42.50 -27.26 0.37
C CYS A 23 -41.56 -27.07 1.57
N GLY A 24 -42.05 -26.42 2.63
CA GLY A 24 -41.25 -25.96 3.77
C GLY A 24 -41.09 -26.95 4.93
N GLN A 25 -40.17 -26.64 5.84
CA GLN A 25 -40.35 -26.76 7.30
C GLN A 25 -39.10 -26.25 8.03
N SER A 26 -39.34 -25.42 9.03
CA SER A 26 -38.41 -24.99 10.06
C SER A 26 -37.97 -26.15 10.96
N SER A 27 -36.68 -26.23 11.33
CA SER A 27 -36.16 -26.29 12.71
C SER A 27 -34.71 -26.81 12.78
N GLN A 28 -33.86 -26.00 13.43
CA GLN A 28 -32.71 -26.35 14.30
C GLN A 28 -31.90 -27.63 14.05
N SER A 29 -30.60 -27.47 13.75
CA SER A 29 -29.59 -28.53 13.91
C SER A 29 -29.06 -28.56 15.35
N PRO A 30 -29.09 -29.72 16.05
CA PRO A 30 -28.31 -29.95 17.26
C PRO A 30 -26.94 -30.59 16.94
N LEU A 31 -25.97 -30.34 17.84
CA LEU A 31 -24.61 -30.89 17.85
C LEU A 31 -24.60 -32.43 17.90
N PRO A 32 -23.53 -33.11 17.41
CA PRO A 32 -23.37 -34.55 17.55
C PRO A 32 -22.87 -34.97 18.96
N PRO A 33 -23.29 -36.15 19.47
CA PRO A 33 -22.89 -36.66 20.78
C PRO A 33 -21.58 -37.47 20.75
N SER A 34 -20.85 -37.42 21.87
CA SER A 34 -19.73 -38.29 22.23
C SER A 34 -20.22 -39.68 22.64
N ILE A 35 -19.51 -40.74 22.24
CA ILE A 35 -19.63 -42.07 22.85
C ILE A 35 -18.23 -42.59 23.22
N ASP A 36 -18.21 -43.10 24.44
CA ASP A 36 -17.11 -43.58 25.30
C ASP A 36 -16.79 -45.08 25.06
N VAL A 37 -15.93 -45.64 25.93
CA VAL A 37 -15.80 -47.08 26.36
C VAL A 37 -14.56 -47.82 25.80
N PRO A 38 -13.81 -48.67 26.57
CA PRO A 38 -13.19 -48.53 27.90
C PRO A 38 -11.74 -49.16 27.97
N ALA A 39 -11.20 -49.34 29.18
CA ALA A 39 -9.85 -49.83 29.52
C ALA A 39 -9.78 -51.28 30.08
N ALA A 40 -8.54 -51.74 30.36
CA ALA A 40 -8.03 -52.97 31.05
C ALA A 40 -7.36 -53.98 30.09
N GLU A 41 -6.23 -54.67 30.34
CA GLU A 41 -5.36 -54.89 31.51
C GLU A 41 -3.99 -55.46 31.02
N SER A 42 -2.92 -55.33 31.84
CA SER A 42 -1.58 -55.96 31.68
C SER A 42 -1.62 -57.49 32.00
N PRO A 43 -0.55 -58.36 31.88
CA PRO A 43 0.88 -58.09 32.16
C PRO A 43 2.00 -58.94 31.45
N ALA A 44 3.25 -58.49 31.65
CA ALA A 44 4.51 -59.20 31.98
C ALA A 44 5.25 -60.27 31.10
N THR A 45 6.58 -60.01 30.99
CA THR A 45 7.79 -60.89 31.09
C THR A 45 8.39 -61.69 29.92
N SER A 46 9.71 -61.46 29.76
CA SER A 46 10.84 -62.37 29.47
C SER A 46 11.03 -63.02 28.08
N ALA A 47 12.13 -62.67 27.39
CA ALA A 47 13.35 -63.51 27.22
C ALA A 47 14.25 -63.06 26.03
N LYS A 48 15.57 -63.00 26.28
CA LYS A 48 16.71 -63.04 25.32
C LYS A 48 17.28 -64.49 25.40
N PRO A 49 18.27 -65.02 24.60
CA PRO A 49 19.04 -64.53 23.44
C PRO A 49 19.27 -65.56 22.29
N THR A 50 19.67 -65.13 21.08
CA THR A 50 20.46 -65.98 20.15
C THR A 50 21.43 -65.15 19.28
N ALA A 51 22.55 -65.76 18.95
CA ALA A 51 23.84 -65.20 18.53
C ALA A 51 23.97 -64.65 17.09
N THR A 52 25.06 -63.91 16.94
CA THR A 52 25.70 -63.22 15.80
C THR A 52 25.87 -64.07 14.53
N PRO A 53 25.92 -63.42 13.34
CA PRO A 53 27.22 -63.29 12.66
C PRO A 53 27.46 -61.92 11.98
N GLN A 54 28.67 -61.38 12.15
CA GLN A 54 29.31 -60.33 11.33
C GLN A 54 29.96 -61.05 10.10
N PRO A 55 30.14 -60.49 8.86
CA PRO A 55 30.50 -59.09 8.52
C PRO A 55 29.89 -58.49 7.21
N SER A 56 29.89 -57.16 7.08
CA SER A 56 30.47 -56.44 5.92
C SER A 56 30.25 -54.93 6.08
N GLN A 57 31.33 -54.15 5.92
CA GLN A 57 31.33 -52.70 6.02
C GLN A 57 30.62 -52.07 4.82
N ALA A 58 29.47 -51.45 5.05
CA ALA A 58 28.86 -50.52 4.09
C ALA A 58 29.42 -49.11 4.34
N ALA A 59 29.89 -48.48 3.26
CA ALA A 59 30.54 -47.18 3.27
C ALA A 59 29.70 -46.10 3.96
N LYS A 60 30.37 -45.34 4.84
CA LYS A 60 29.84 -44.15 5.50
C LYS A 60 29.31 -43.17 4.43
N PRO A 61 28.08 -42.61 4.56
CA PRO A 61 27.66 -41.51 3.72
C PRO A 61 28.66 -40.37 3.87
N THR A 62 29.40 -40.07 2.81
CA THR A 62 30.28 -38.91 2.77
C THR A 62 29.38 -37.69 2.90
N ALA A 63 29.55 -36.95 4.00
CA ALA A 63 28.93 -35.65 4.17
C ALA A 63 29.22 -34.80 2.92
N PRO A 64 28.27 -33.99 2.43
CA PRO A 64 28.56 -32.99 1.42
C PRO A 64 29.80 -32.20 1.88
N PRO A 65 30.73 -31.85 0.97
CA PRO A 65 31.88 -31.03 1.34
C PRO A 65 31.37 -29.80 2.11
N PRO A 66 32.06 -29.37 3.18
CA PRO A 66 31.72 -28.10 3.81
C PRO A 66 31.70 -27.06 2.70
N VAL A 67 30.57 -26.38 2.51
CA VAL A 67 30.49 -25.23 1.62
C VAL A 67 31.46 -24.20 2.21
N GLN A 68 32.68 -24.19 1.69
CA GLN A 68 33.67 -23.19 2.02
C GLN A 68 33.05 -21.83 1.67
N PRO A 69 33.10 -20.83 2.57
CA PRO A 69 32.65 -19.48 2.25
C PRO A 69 33.44 -18.98 1.03
N GLN A 70 32.77 -18.95 -0.11
CA GLN A 70 33.32 -18.37 -1.33
C GLN A 70 33.68 -16.90 -1.00
N PRO A 71 34.94 -16.45 -1.23
CA PRO A 71 35.37 -15.11 -0.86
C PRO A 71 34.41 -14.08 -1.45
N ALA A 72 33.93 -13.15 -0.61
CA ALA A 72 33.07 -12.08 -1.07
C ALA A 72 33.86 -11.21 -2.07
N THR A 73 33.54 -11.33 -3.35
CA THR A 73 34.12 -10.47 -4.38
C THR A 73 33.60 -9.05 -4.18
N GLY A 74 34.40 -8.23 -3.50
CA GLY A 74 34.44 -6.79 -3.67
C GLY A 74 33.59 -5.92 -2.74
N LEU A 75 32.88 -6.47 -1.75
CA LEU A 75 32.23 -5.69 -0.70
C LEU A 75 32.97 -5.81 0.63
N THR A 76 33.53 -4.71 1.10
CA THR A 76 34.07 -4.57 2.45
C THR A 76 32.99 -4.04 3.41
N SER A 77 33.20 -4.21 4.71
CA SER A 77 32.33 -3.60 5.71
C SER A 77 32.35 -2.08 5.56
N GLY A 78 31.18 -1.45 5.52
CA GLY A 78 31.07 -0.01 5.32
C GLY A 78 29.68 0.42 4.86
N ASN A 79 29.56 1.72 4.55
CA ASN A 79 28.35 2.32 4.00
C ASN A 79 28.47 2.42 2.48
N TYR A 80 27.41 2.01 1.78
CA TYR A 80 27.27 2.14 0.34
C TYR A 80 25.95 2.86 0.05
N CYS A 81 26.00 3.87 -0.81
CA CYS A 81 24.81 4.66 -1.13
C CYS A 81 24.56 4.62 -2.63
N TYR A 82 23.29 4.57 -3.01
CA TYR A 82 22.88 4.44 -4.39
C TYR A 82 21.71 5.37 -4.71
N GLU A 83 21.62 5.83 -5.95
CA GLU A 83 20.48 6.59 -6.46
C GLU A 83 19.97 6.03 -7.79
N LEU A 84 18.69 6.26 -8.03
CA LEU A 84 18.03 6.11 -9.32
C LEU A 84 17.20 7.36 -9.57
N LYS A 85 17.35 7.95 -10.75
CA LYS A 85 16.49 9.04 -11.23
C LYS A 85 15.99 8.65 -12.61
N SER A 86 14.69 8.47 -12.73
CA SER A 86 14.01 8.19 -13.98
C SER A 86 12.77 9.07 -14.10
N LYS A 87 12.07 8.98 -15.24
CA LYS A 87 10.80 9.69 -15.45
C LYS A 87 9.70 9.25 -14.49
N THR A 88 9.77 8.02 -13.99
CA THR A 88 8.70 7.39 -13.20
C THR A 88 9.12 7.05 -11.79
N LEU A 89 10.41 7.13 -11.45
CA LEU A 89 10.92 6.80 -10.12
C LEU A 89 12.17 7.61 -9.79
N SER A 90 12.14 8.30 -8.66
CA SER A 90 13.33 8.79 -7.98
C SER A 90 13.52 7.98 -6.71
N ALA A 91 14.69 7.36 -6.53
CA ALA A 91 14.97 6.55 -5.36
C ALA A 91 16.41 6.74 -4.86
N GLN A 92 16.60 6.56 -3.56
CA GLN A 92 17.91 6.48 -2.92
C GLN A 92 17.94 5.34 -1.91
N ALA A 93 19.05 4.62 -1.84
CA ALA A 93 19.27 3.57 -0.86
C ALA A 93 20.60 3.78 -0.11
N LYS A 94 20.61 3.59 1.20
CA LYS A 94 21.81 3.50 2.03
C LYS A 94 21.88 2.09 2.59
N VAL A 95 22.95 1.39 2.23
CA VAL A 95 23.24 0.01 2.60
C VAL A 95 24.44 0.01 3.53
N MET A 96 24.30 -0.61 4.70
CA MET A 96 25.38 -0.83 5.66
C MET A 96 25.74 -2.31 5.65
N VAL A 97 27.01 -2.62 5.38
CA VAL A 97 27.58 -3.97 5.50
C VAL A 97 28.45 -4.02 6.74
N ASN A 98 28.12 -4.90 7.69
CA ASN A 98 28.91 -5.06 8.90
C ASN A 98 30.04 -6.10 8.72
N ARG A 99 30.90 -6.25 9.74
CA ARG A 99 32.03 -7.21 9.71
C ARG A 99 31.62 -8.69 9.71
N GLN A 100 30.36 -8.99 9.99
CA GLN A 100 29.80 -10.34 10.02
C GLN A 100 29.05 -10.68 8.71
N ASN A 101 29.26 -9.90 7.65
CA ASN A 101 28.53 -10.01 6.38
C ASN A 101 27.00 -9.96 6.57
N GLN A 102 26.53 -9.07 7.44
CA GLN A 102 25.12 -8.70 7.49
C GLN A 102 24.92 -7.35 6.82
N VAL A 103 23.83 -7.25 6.07
CA VAL A 103 23.35 -6.04 5.43
C VAL A 103 22.21 -5.48 6.24
N SER A 104 22.18 -4.16 6.42
CA SER A 104 21.01 -3.42 6.89
C SER A 104 20.94 -2.07 6.20
N GLY A 105 19.78 -1.42 6.19
CA GLY A 105 19.70 -0.08 5.62
C GLY A 105 18.31 0.44 5.35
N ASN A 106 18.29 1.54 4.60
CA ASN A 106 17.10 2.32 4.29
C ASN A 106 17.01 2.55 2.79
N PHE A 107 15.80 2.49 2.26
CA PHE A 107 15.46 2.82 0.88
C PHE A 107 14.33 3.85 0.89
N ASN A 108 14.47 4.93 0.14
CA ASN A 108 13.41 5.92 -0.09
C ASN A 108 13.11 5.95 -1.58
N GLY A 109 11.85 5.80 -1.97
CA GLY A 109 11.40 5.89 -3.35
C GLY A 109 10.25 6.87 -3.49
N THR A 110 10.22 7.60 -4.61
CA THR A 110 9.09 8.43 -5.05
C THR A 110 8.75 8.03 -6.47
N VAL A 111 7.56 7.47 -6.66
CA VAL A 111 7.01 7.18 -7.98
C VAL A 111 6.44 8.47 -8.53
N HIS A 112 6.77 8.78 -9.78
CA HIS A 112 6.31 9.96 -10.51
C HIS A 112 5.39 9.56 -11.65
N ASN A 113 4.29 10.27 -11.80
CA ASN A 113 3.46 10.27 -12.99
C ASN A 113 2.96 11.70 -13.21
N GLU A 114 3.81 12.48 -13.88
CA GLU A 114 3.62 13.92 -14.11
C GLU A 114 2.37 14.22 -14.94
N ALA A 115 2.06 13.37 -15.93
CA ALA A 115 0.88 13.54 -16.78
C ALA A 115 -0.44 13.44 -16.00
N ALA A 116 -0.45 12.64 -14.92
CA ALA A 116 -1.60 12.51 -14.01
C ALA A 116 -1.47 13.36 -12.73
N GLY A 117 -0.36 14.10 -12.56
CA GLY A 117 -0.03 14.79 -11.31
C GLY A 117 0.12 13.84 -10.10
N TYR A 118 0.42 12.57 -10.34
CA TYR A 118 0.52 11.54 -9.31
C TYR A 118 1.95 11.39 -8.81
N PHE A 119 2.10 11.44 -7.49
CA PHE A 119 3.37 11.23 -6.80
C PHE A 119 3.08 10.40 -5.54
N THR A 120 3.74 9.25 -5.38
CA THR A 120 3.67 8.47 -4.13
C THR A 120 5.07 8.20 -3.62
N SER A 121 5.29 8.42 -2.32
CA SER A 121 6.55 8.12 -1.68
C SER A 121 6.42 6.91 -0.77
N TYR A 122 7.44 6.06 -0.75
CA TYR A 122 7.51 4.90 0.14
C TYR A 122 8.89 4.83 0.79
N GLN A 123 8.92 4.26 1.98
CA GLN A 123 10.14 4.00 2.72
C GLN A 123 10.27 2.50 2.92
N GLN A 124 11.48 1.98 2.80
CA GLN A 124 11.77 0.60 3.16
C GLN A 124 12.93 0.54 4.15
N THR A 125 12.83 -0.38 5.07
CA THR A 125 13.97 -0.86 5.86
C THR A 125 14.25 -2.29 5.47
N PHE A 126 15.51 -2.65 5.37
CA PHE A 126 15.90 -4.01 5.01
C PHE A 126 17.02 -4.50 5.91
N GLN A 127 17.06 -5.80 6.14
CA GLN A 127 18.14 -6.46 6.85
C GLN A 127 18.27 -7.93 6.47
N GLY A 128 19.48 -8.47 6.53
CA GLY A 128 19.71 -9.90 6.35
C GLY A 128 21.15 -10.27 5.98
N PRO A 129 21.44 -11.57 5.82
CA PRO A 129 22.79 -12.04 5.50
C PRO A 129 23.22 -11.72 4.06
N LEU A 130 24.52 -11.45 3.89
CA LEU A 130 25.22 -11.25 2.63
C LEU A 130 26.14 -12.45 2.35
N THR A 131 25.96 -13.08 1.20
CA THR A 131 26.85 -14.13 0.69
C THR A 131 27.38 -13.68 -0.66
N GLY A 132 28.69 -13.39 -0.74
CA GLY A 132 29.25 -12.77 -1.94
C GLY A 132 28.70 -11.36 -2.15
N ASN A 133 28.03 -11.16 -3.28
CA ASN A 133 27.31 -9.93 -3.62
C ASN A 133 25.78 -10.07 -3.45
N GLN A 134 25.28 -11.22 -3.01
CA GLN A 134 23.85 -11.49 -2.87
C GLN A 134 23.41 -11.34 -1.42
N ALA A 135 22.48 -10.43 -1.17
CA ALA A 135 21.88 -10.22 0.14
C ALA A 135 20.47 -10.83 0.15
N LYS A 136 20.24 -11.80 1.06
CA LYS A 136 18.88 -12.30 1.34
C LYS A 136 18.29 -11.42 2.43
N LEU A 137 17.28 -10.64 2.10
CA LEU A 137 16.79 -9.55 2.93
C LEU A 137 15.34 -9.80 3.34
N GLU A 138 15.03 -9.54 4.61
CA GLU A 138 13.69 -9.14 5.02
C GLU A 138 13.54 -7.65 4.71
N VAL A 139 12.61 -7.32 3.81
CA VAL A 139 12.31 -5.94 3.40
C VAL A 139 10.96 -5.56 3.96
N LYS A 140 10.93 -4.53 4.80
CA LYS A 140 9.72 -3.90 5.32
C LYS A 140 9.45 -2.63 4.55
N THR A 141 8.37 -2.59 3.81
CA THR A 141 7.91 -1.43 3.06
C THR A 141 6.81 -0.74 3.84
N LYS A 142 7.00 0.53 4.15
CA LYS A 142 5.98 1.39 4.73
C LYS A 142 5.48 2.34 3.66
N ILE A 143 4.23 2.13 3.25
CA ILE A 143 3.46 3.08 2.48
C ILE A 143 2.44 3.66 3.45
N GLU A 144 2.89 4.69 4.16
CA GLU A 144 2.05 5.53 4.98
C GLU A 144 1.52 4.77 6.24
N TYR A 145 0.30 4.24 6.27
CA TYR A 145 -0.18 3.38 7.38
C TYR A 145 -0.07 1.87 7.07
N ASP A 146 0.20 1.51 5.82
CA ASP A 146 0.39 0.12 5.44
C ASP A 146 1.86 -0.26 5.64
N ASN A 147 2.06 -1.43 6.24
CA ASN A 147 3.38 -2.02 6.45
C ASN A 147 3.36 -3.43 5.85
N GLN A 148 4.12 -3.59 4.78
CA GLN A 148 4.26 -4.86 4.09
C GLN A 148 5.64 -5.43 4.33
N THR A 149 5.73 -6.74 4.55
CA THR A 149 7.02 -7.44 4.72
C THR A 149 7.16 -8.47 3.62
N ALA A 150 8.31 -8.50 2.95
CA ALA A 150 8.64 -9.47 1.93
C ALA A 150 10.08 -9.97 2.10
N GLN A 151 10.35 -11.19 1.63
CA GLN A 151 11.72 -11.66 1.44
C GLN A 151 12.18 -11.34 0.01
N GLU A 152 13.33 -10.70 -0.10
CA GLU A 152 13.93 -10.36 -1.39
C GLU A 152 15.40 -10.80 -1.44
N THR A 153 15.90 -11.03 -2.65
CA THR A 153 17.33 -11.23 -2.88
C THR A 153 17.85 -10.09 -3.73
N TRP A 154 18.69 -9.24 -3.14
CA TRP A 154 19.30 -8.10 -3.82
C TRP A 154 20.74 -8.41 -4.18
N THR A 155 21.23 -7.83 -5.27
CA THR A 155 22.66 -7.89 -5.64
C THR A 155 23.31 -6.54 -5.38
N ILE A 156 24.31 -6.52 -4.51
CA ILE A 156 24.99 -5.32 -4.04
C ILE A 156 26.41 -5.35 -4.61
N THR A 157 26.86 -4.27 -5.23
CA THR A 157 28.26 -4.08 -5.63
C THR A 157 28.70 -2.66 -5.26
N PRO A 158 30.00 -2.34 -5.24
CA PRO A 158 30.44 -0.95 -5.02
C PRO A 158 29.85 0.07 -6.02
N LYS A 159 29.42 -0.38 -7.19
CA LYS A 159 28.91 0.48 -8.28
C LYS A 159 27.39 0.47 -8.41
N THR A 160 26.72 -0.63 -8.08
CA THR A 160 25.29 -0.81 -8.34
C THR A 160 24.59 -1.55 -7.21
N LEU A 161 23.32 -1.20 -7.00
CA LEU A 161 22.38 -1.95 -6.19
C LEU A 161 21.25 -2.42 -7.08
N LYS A 162 21.16 -3.73 -7.30
CA LYS A 162 20.07 -4.36 -8.05
C LYS A 162 19.06 -4.95 -7.07
N THR A 163 17.87 -4.37 -7.09
CA THR A 163 16.67 -4.85 -6.37
C THR A 163 15.88 -5.80 -7.27
N ARG A 164 14.67 -6.20 -6.86
CA ARG A 164 13.76 -7.01 -7.69
C ARG A 164 13.41 -6.32 -9.02
N ASN A 165 13.12 -5.01 -8.99
CA ASN A 165 12.56 -4.27 -10.12
C ASN A 165 13.53 -3.25 -10.71
N ASP A 166 14.45 -2.74 -9.89
CA ASP A 166 15.25 -1.55 -10.23
C ASP A 166 16.74 -1.79 -10.02
N THR A 167 17.55 -1.08 -10.81
CA THR A 167 19.01 -1.00 -10.62
C THR A 167 19.43 0.43 -10.34
N LEU A 168 19.92 0.67 -9.13
CA LEU A 168 20.42 1.97 -8.68
C LEU A 168 21.93 2.06 -8.93
N GLN A 169 22.41 3.26 -9.23
CA GLN A 169 23.83 3.55 -9.42
C GLN A 169 24.44 4.12 -8.13
N THR A 170 25.72 3.87 -7.90
CA THR A 170 26.44 4.39 -6.73
C THR A 170 26.40 5.91 -6.66
N MET A 171 26.28 6.43 -5.45
CA MET A 171 26.34 7.86 -5.15
C MET A 171 27.19 8.09 -3.89
N ASP A 172 27.61 9.33 -3.71
CA ASP A 172 28.29 9.73 -2.49
C ASP A 172 27.34 9.64 -1.29
N CYS A 173 27.73 8.89 -0.26
CA CYS A 173 26.94 8.73 0.96
C CYS A 173 26.74 10.03 1.75
N VAL A 174 27.62 11.03 1.58
CA VAL A 174 27.36 12.34 2.21
C VAL A 174 26.16 13.03 1.60
N LYS A 175 25.82 12.71 0.33
CA LYS A 175 24.67 13.27 -0.40
C LYS A 175 23.38 12.47 -0.18
N PHE A 176 23.45 11.32 0.50
CA PHE A 176 22.26 10.53 0.80
C PHE A 176 21.31 11.33 1.71
N GLY A 177 20.04 11.48 1.31
CA GLY A 177 19.08 12.33 2.03
C GLY A 177 19.32 13.85 1.87
N GLN A 178 20.38 14.26 1.17
CA GLN A 178 20.61 15.64 0.77
C GLN A 178 20.11 15.85 -0.66
N ILE A 179 18.81 15.98 -0.81
CA ILE A 179 18.25 16.62 -2.02
C ILE A 179 18.84 18.03 -2.03
N ALA A 180 19.50 18.45 -3.13
CA ALA A 180 20.31 19.67 -3.20
C ALA A 180 19.69 20.88 -2.48
N THR A 181 20.09 21.10 -1.23
CA THR A 181 19.83 22.33 -0.50
C THR A 181 20.96 23.28 -0.84
N LYS A 182 20.74 24.10 -1.89
CA LYS A 182 21.38 25.42 -1.90
C LYS A 182 20.99 26.04 -0.56
N SER A 183 21.98 26.30 0.32
CA SER A 183 21.74 26.80 1.66
C SER A 183 20.85 28.05 1.60
N ALA A 184 19.55 27.85 1.79
CA ALA A 184 18.60 28.89 2.05
C ALA A 184 18.84 29.31 3.51
N PRO A 185 18.78 30.61 3.83
CA PRO A 185 18.87 31.06 5.22
C PRO A 185 17.83 30.31 6.06
N SER A 186 18.22 30.05 7.32
CA SER A 186 17.51 29.33 8.39
C SER A 186 16.01 29.08 8.12
N PRO A 187 15.51 27.84 8.27
CA PRO A 187 14.10 27.55 8.05
C PRO A 187 13.28 28.41 8.99
N THR A 188 12.65 29.44 8.44
CA THR A 188 11.42 29.96 9.03
C THR A 188 10.49 28.77 8.97
N VAL A 189 10.23 28.15 10.12
CA VAL A 189 9.24 27.07 10.25
C VAL A 189 8.04 27.52 9.41
N PRO A 190 7.65 26.80 8.34
CA PRO A 190 6.43 27.15 7.67
C PRO A 190 5.37 27.02 8.75
N SER A 191 4.83 28.17 9.16
CA SER A 191 3.62 28.23 9.95
C SER A 191 2.70 27.23 9.31
N ARG A 192 2.36 26.15 10.05
CA ARG A 192 1.32 25.17 9.74
C ARG A 192 0.33 25.90 8.87
N SER A 193 0.32 25.65 7.56
CA SER A 193 -0.45 26.48 6.63
C SER A 193 -1.85 26.42 7.18
N LYS A 194 -2.28 27.54 7.76
CA LYS A 194 -3.61 27.66 8.36
C LYS A 194 -4.53 27.12 7.29
N PRO A 195 -5.41 26.13 7.56
CA PRO A 195 -6.26 25.56 6.52
C PRO A 195 -6.92 26.73 5.83
N THR A 196 -6.48 27.01 4.60
CA THR A 196 -7.01 28.13 3.83
C THR A 196 -8.32 27.60 3.31
N ASN A 197 -9.32 27.69 4.17
CA ASN A 197 -10.68 27.29 3.87
C ASN A 197 -11.09 27.97 2.56
N LYS A 198 -11.11 27.20 1.46
CA LYS A 198 -11.42 27.75 0.14
C LYS A 198 -12.93 27.88 0.03
N ARG A 199 -13.44 29.09 -0.10
CA ARG A 199 -14.88 29.31 -0.26
C ARG A 199 -15.33 28.86 -1.64
N ILE A 200 -16.37 28.05 -1.68
CA ILE A 200 -17.06 27.66 -2.91
C ILE A 200 -18.16 28.68 -3.15
N SER A 201 -18.16 29.26 -4.35
CA SER A 201 -19.18 30.19 -4.83
C SER A 201 -19.73 29.70 -6.16
N PHE A 202 -21.05 29.77 -6.32
CA PHE A 202 -21.68 29.46 -7.60
C PHE A 202 -21.65 30.69 -8.53
N ALA A 203 -21.58 30.44 -9.83
CA ALA A 203 -21.78 31.50 -10.82
C ALA A 203 -23.17 32.13 -10.64
N LYS A 204 -23.34 33.38 -11.08
CA LYS A 204 -24.63 34.08 -10.98
C LYS A 204 -25.73 33.25 -11.65
N GLY A 205 -26.78 32.89 -10.90
CA GLY A 205 -27.90 32.07 -11.38
C GLY A 205 -27.63 30.55 -11.41
N ALA A 206 -26.43 30.09 -11.07
CA ALA A 206 -26.11 28.67 -10.95
C ALA A 206 -26.40 28.16 -9.53
N THR A 207 -26.80 26.88 -9.44
CA THR A 207 -26.99 26.14 -8.18
C THR A 207 -25.90 25.10 -7.96
N SER A 208 -24.86 25.09 -8.79
CA SER A 208 -23.77 24.11 -8.73
C SER A 208 -22.42 24.72 -9.08
N ALA A 209 -21.36 24.05 -8.63
CA ALA A 209 -19.98 24.29 -9.02
C ALA A 209 -19.19 22.99 -9.11
N VAL A 210 -18.11 23.01 -9.88
CA VAL A 210 -17.14 21.93 -9.99
C VAL A 210 -15.81 22.42 -9.41
N VAL A 211 -15.26 21.66 -8.47
CA VAL A 211 -13.97 21.91 -7.85
C VAL A 211 -13.00 20.84 -8.31
N LYS A 212 -11.96 21.23 -9.03
CA LYS A 212 -10.85 20.35 -9.40
C LYS A 212 -9.64 20.70 -8.57
N ASN A 213 -9.06 19.71 -7.90
CA ASN A 213 -7.87 19.91 -7.07
C ASN A 213 -7.13 18.59 -6.82
N SER A 214 -5.99 18.66 -6.14
CA SER A 214 -5.31 17.50 -5.57
C SER A 214 -5.14 17.68 -4.06
N VAL A 215 -5.10 16.57 -3.34
CA VAL A 215 -4.79 16.53 -1.91
C VAL A 215 -3.64 15.56 -1.69
N VAL A 216 -2.63 16.01 -0.94
CA VAL A 216 -1.49 15.17 -0.52
C VAL A 216 -1.96 14.21 0.57
N ARG A 217 -1.40 12.99 0.68
CA ARG A 217 -1.81 12.08 1.76
C ARG A 217 -1.67 12.78 3.11
N ALA A 218 -2.65 12.48 3.99
CA ALA A 218 -2.73 12.87 5.39
C ALA A 218 -3.00 14.37 5.58
N GLU A 219 -3.07 15.11 4.46
CA GLU A 219 -3.69 16.41 4.41
C GLU A 219 -5.17 16.29 4.08
N ARG A 220 -5.91 17.38 4.34
CA ARG A 220 -7.27 17.56 3.87
C ARG A 220 -7.41 18.94 3.25
N ASN A 221 -8.07 18.98 2.10
CA ASN A 221 -8.50 20.24 1.51
C ASN A 221 -9.85 20.60 2.11
N THR A 222 -9.91 21.73 2.81
CA THR A 222 -11.15 22.20 3.44
C THR A 222 -11.80 23.29 2.61
N TYR A 223 -13.07 23.10 2.32
CA TYR A 223 -13.92 24.04 1.60
C TYR A 223 -15.05 24.54 2.48
N LEU A 224 -15.45 25.80 2.26
CA LEU A 224 -16.64 26.37 2.90
C LEU A 224 -17.70 26.65 1.85
N LEU A 225 -18.91 26.18 2.09
CA LEU A 225 -20.07 26.43 1.24
C LEU A 225 -21.18 27.05 2.08
N ASN A 226 -21.60 28.26 1.73
CA ASN A 226 -22.75 28.88 2.37
C ASN A 226 -24.04 28.27 1.78
N ALA A 227 -24.91 27.77 2.65
CA ALA A 227 -26.20 27.22 2.26
C ALA A 227 -27.28 27.45 3.34
N GLY A 228 -28.54 27.39 2.93
CA GLY A 228 -29.70 27.60 3.78
C GLY A 228 -30.28 26.30 4.36
N LYS A 229 -30.94 26.43 5.51
CA LYS A 229 -31.73 25.35 6.12
C LYS A 229 -32.85 24.90 5.17
N GLY A 230 -33.06 23.59 5.04
CA GLY A 230 -34.09 22.99 4.21
C GLY A 230 -33.73 22.87 2.73
N GLN A 231 -32.59 23.43 2.29
CA GLN A 231 -32.07 23.17 0.95
C GLN A 231 -31.51 21.76 0.85
N THR A 232 -31.54 21.17 -0.35
CA THR A 232 -30.92 19.88 -0.61
C THR A 232 -29.51 20.08 -1.16
N MET A 233 -28.50 19.65 -0.41
CA MET A 233 -27.12 19.60 -0.87
C MET A 233 -26.83 18.26 -1.53
N ASN A 234 -26.27 18.30 -2.75
CA ASN A 234 -25.76 17.14 -3.44
C ASN A 234 -24.27 17.30 -3.69
N ILE A 235 -23.48 16.32 -3.29
CA ILE A 235 -22.04 16.26 -3.56
C ILE A 235 -21.71 14.94 -4.22
N ARG A 236 -20.90 14.98 -5.27
CA ARG A 236 -20.27 13.80 -5.86
C ARG A 236 -18.79 14.12 -6.10
N ILE A 237 -17.92 13.24 -5.64
CA ILE A 237 -16.50 13.32 -5.93
C ILE A 237 -16.08 12.14 -6.80
N THR A 238 -15.22 12.41 -7.77
CA THR A 238 -14.53 11.40 -8.57
C THR A 238 -13.03 11.64 -8.46
N SER A 239 -12.27 10.57 -8.61
CA SER A 239 -10.81 10.61 -8.66
C SER A 239 -10.32 9.54 -9.63
N LEU A 240 -9.18 9.78 -10.24
CA LEU A 240 -8.60 8.86 -11.23
C LEU A 240 -8.42 7.45 -10.66
N GLU A 241 -8.02 7.38 -9.39
CA GLU A 241 -7.68 6.15 -8.66
C GLU A 241 -8.80 5.67 -7.74
N ASP A 242 -9.98 6.27 -7.83
CA ASP A 242 -11.14 5.96 -6.99
C ASP A 242 -10.84 6.01 -5.48
N ASN A 243 -9.93 6.91 -5.08
CA ASN A 243 -9.38 7.05 -3.74
C ASN A 243 -9.72 8.40 -3.06
N ALA A 244 -10.43 9.33 -3.69
CA ALA A 244 -10.90 10.55 -3.04
C ALA A 244 -12.23 10.34 -2.31
N VAL A 245 -12.31 10.88 -1.11
CA VAL A 245 -13.51 10.88 -0.25
C VAL A 245 -13.65 12.23 0.44
N PHE A 246 -14.83 12.52 0.96
CA PHE A 246 -15.08 13.74 1.72
C PHE A 246 -15.85 13.51 3.02
N GLN A 247 -15.67 14.44 3.94
CA GLN A 247 -16.47 14.62 5.15
C GLN A 247 -17.24 15.94 5.03
N VAL A 248 -18.50 15.97 5.50
CA VAL A 248 -19.31 17.19 5.59
C VAL A 248 -19.68 17.46 7.03
N MET A 249 -19.46 18.70 7.46
CA MET A 249 -19.85 19.20 8.78
C MET A 249 -20.74 20.44 8.62
N SER A 250 -21.82 20.51 9.37
CA SER A 250 -22.73 21.65 9.40
C SER A 250 -22.16 22.84 10.18
N PRO A 251 -22.76 24.03 10.02
CA PRO A 251 -22.34 25.24 10.75
C PRO A 251 -22.37 25.11 12.28
N ASP A 252 -23.21 24.22 12.81
CA ASP A 252 -23.32 23.92 14.25
C ASP A 252 -22.31 22.86 14.73
N GLY A 253 -21.45 22.35 13.84
CA GLY A 253 -20.43 21.33 14.15
C GLY A 253 -20.89 19.89 14.00
N THR A 254 -22.15 19.64 13.64
CA THR A 254 -22.65 18.26 13.42
C THR A 254 -21.99 17.64 12.19
N VAL A 255 -21.50 16.41 12.30
CA VAL A 255 -20.98 15.65 11.16
C VAL A 255 -22.14 15.02 10.41
N ILE A 256 -22.35 15.44 9.17
CA ILE A 256 -23.41 14.95 8.28
C ILE A 256 -22.98 13.70 7.54
N ALA A 257 -21.73 13.68 7.07
CA ALA A 257 -21.19 12.57 6.31
C ALA A 257 -19.69 12.41 6.61
N THR A 258 -19.21 11.18 6.60
CA THR A 258 -17.81 10.84 6.90
C THR A 258 -17.27 9.92 5.80
N GLU A 259 -16.12 10.29 5.23
CA GLU A 259 -15.36 9.48 4.26
C GLU A 259 -16.21 8.87 3.14
N THR A 260 -17.15 9.65 2.57
CA THR A 260 -18.03 9.19 1.47
C THR A 260 -17.63 9.76 0.11
N LYS A 261 -18.12 9.14 -0.97
CA LYS A 261 -17.93 9.60 -2.36
C LYS A 261 -19.15 10.36 -2.92
N SER A 262 -20.30 10.23 -2.27
CA SER A 262 -21.52 10.94 -2.65
C SER A 262 -22.40 11.21 -1.44
N LEU A 263 -23.10 12.34 -1.48
CA LEU A 263 -24.04 12.79 -0.48
C LEU A 263 -25.24 13.44 -1.16
N GLN A 264 -26.44 13.15 -0.66
CA GLN A 264 -27.65 13.90 -0.92
C GLN A 264 -28.34 14.09 0.43
N GLU A 265 -28.36 15.32 0.94
CA GLU A 265 -28.86 15.61 2.28
C GLU A 265 -29.70 16.89 2.32
N THR A 266 -30.77 16.89 3.14
CA THR A 266 -31.52 18.12 3.44
C THR A 266 -30.84 18.84 4.60
N LEU A 267 -30.42 20.08 4.35
CA LEU A 267 -29.53 20.79 5.25
C LEU A 267 -30.22 21.21 6.55
N PRO A 268 -29.67 20.83 7.72
CA PRO A 268 -30.33 21.08 9.01
C PRO A 268 -30.28 22.54 9.46
N ALA A 269 -29.35 23.34 8.93
CA ALA A 269 -29.05 24.69 9.39
C ALA A 269 -28.70 25.63 8.23
N LYS A 270 -28.77 26.94 8.50
CA LYS A 270 -28.25 27.96 7.60
C LYS A 270 -26.83 28.32 8.04
N GLY A 271 -25.90 28.43 7.11
CA GLY A 271 -24.55 28.91 7.39
C GLY A 271 -23.50 28.28 6.50
N ASP A 272 -22.26 28.31 6.96
CA ASP A 272 -21.12 27.76 6.24
C ASP A 272 -20.90 26.29 6.60
N TYR A 273 -21.16 25.42 5.63
CA TYR A 273 -20.85 24.00 5.70
C TYR A 273 -19.38 23.78 5.38
N GLN A 274 -18.72 22.96 6.18
CA GLN A 274 -17.33 22.57 5.95
C GLN A 274 -17.29 21.23 5.20
N ILE A 275 -16.69 21.24 4.01
CA ILE A 275 -16.41 20.03 3.24
C ILE A 275 -14.91 19.76 3.27
N SER A 276 -14.50 18.65 3.87
CA SER A 276 -13.10 18.27 3.98
C SER A 276 -12.82 17.08 3.08
N VAL A 277 -12.00 17.26 2.05
CA VAL A 277 -11.65 16.24 1.07
C VAL A 277 -10.28 15.66 1.38
N GLY A 278 -10.18 14.33 1.38
CA GLY A 278 -8.94 13.59 1.59
C GLY A 278 -8.84 12.38 0.66
N GLY A 279 -7.64 11.78 0.62
CA GLY A 279 -7.42 10.48 -0.02
C GLY A 279 -7.56 9.34 0.99
N THR A 280 -8.22 8.25 0.61
CA THR A 280 -8.25 6.98 1.38
C THR A 280 -6.92 6.24 1.29
N ARG A 281 -6.19 6.43 0.18
CA ARG A 281 -4.84 5.91 -0.06
C ARG A 281 -4.04 6.90 -0.89
N GLY A 282 -2.83 7.23 -0.45
CA GLY A 282 -1.92 8.14 -1.16
C GLY A 282 -2.52 9.53 -1.44
N ASN A 283 -1.95 10.21 -2.42
CA ASN A 283 -2.49 11.46 -2.94
C ASN A 283 -3.76 11.19 -3.76
N ALA A 284 -4.68 12.15 -3.77
CA ALA A 284 -5.87 12.06 -4.59
C ALA A 284 -6.05 13.33 -5.43
N THR A 285 -6.00 13.18 -6.76
CA THR A 285 -6.48 14.19 -7.70
C THR A 285 -7.96 13.94 -7.94
N TYR A 286 -8.78 14.95 -7.70
CA TYR A 286 -10.23 14.81 -7.73
C TYR A 286 -10.94 15.92 -8.46
N GLU A 287 -12.12 15.56 -8.93
CA GLU A 287 -13.16 16.48 -9.36
C GLU A 287 -14.37 16.30 -8.45
N MET A 288 -14.77 17.37 -7.78
CA MET A 288 -15.90 17.38 -6.86
C MET A 288 -16.98 18.30 -7.40
N THR A 289 -18.13 17.73 -7.76
CA THR A 289 -19.32 18.48 -8.16
C THR A 289 -20.22 18.66 -6.96
N ILE A 290 -20.58 19.91 -6.68
CA ILE A 290 -21.46 20.27 -5.56
C ILE A 290 -22.62 21.09 -6.09
N SER A 291 -23.82 20.83 -5.58
CA SER A 291 -25.00 21.64 -5.86
C SER A 291 -25.87 21.80 -4.62
N VAL A 292 -26.60 22.91 -4.57
CA VAL A 292 -27.57 23.22 -3.51
C VAL A 292 -28.84 23.74 -4.19
N LYS A 293 -29.98 23.12 -3.90
CA LYS A 293 -31.31 23.52 -4.39
C LYS A 293 -32.19 23.91 -3.21
#